data_AF-A0A973YPW4-F1
#
_entry.id   AF-A0A973YPW4-F1
#
_cell.length_a   1.000
_cell.length_b   1.000
_cell.length_c   1.000
_cell.angle_alpha   90.00
_cell.angle_beta   90.00
_cell.angle_gamma   90.00
#
_symmetry.space_group_name_H-M   'P 1'
#
loop_
_entity.id
_entity.type
_entity.pdbx_description
1 polymer ?
#
loop_
_entity_poly.entity_id
_entity_poly.type
_entity_poly.pdbx_seq_one_letter_code
_entity_poly.pdbx_strand_id
1 'polypeptide(L)'
;MAPDPIGVVVGEDGLARPAWASTDPLLRAYYDHEWGVPVADEQGLYERICLEGFQAGLSWATILRKRPAFRAAFAGFDPEAVARYGTADIDRLIQDAGIIRNRAKILATIKNAQATLDLRTDGGLVDFVWGFRPATTPMPSTPAEIPTQSPESVALSKALRKRGFSFVGPTTMFALMEAVGIVDTHLLASHRRGSSGIWPSPPSTHHPLSPTVGKVIHTVENL
;
A
#
# COMPACT_ATOMS: atom_id res chain seq x y z
N MET A 1 25.16 3.87 -2.37
CA MET A 1 25.14 2.81 -1.34
C MET A 1 24.50 1.59 -1.98
N ALA A 2 25.23 0.48 -2.13
CA ALA A 2 24.65 -0.75 -2.68
C ALA A 2 23.57 -1.27 -1.71
N PRO A 3 22.45 -1.83 -2.19
CA PRO A 3 21.48 -2.47 -1.32
C PRO A 3 22.15 -3.59 -0.53
N ASP A 4 21.87 -3.64 0.77
CA ASP A 4 22.26 -4.72 1.66
C ASP A 4 21.76 -6.07 1.07
N PRO A 5 22.47 -7.21 1.21
CA PRO A 5 21.93 -8.54 0.86
C PRO A 5 20.51 -8.82 1.38
N ILE A 6 20.06 -8.10 2.41
CA ILE A 6 18.71 -8.17 2.99
C ILE A 6 17.64 -7.40 2.16
N GLY A 7 18.04 -6.64 1.13
CA GLY A 7 17.13 -5.93 0.23
C GLY A 7 16.55 -4.62 0.79
N VAL A 8 17.16 -4.11 1.87
CA VAL A 8 16.88 -2.79 2.44
C VAL A 8 18.00 -1.79 2.13
N VAL A 9 17.64 -0.51 2.18
CA VAL A 9 18.52 0.65 2.12
C VAL A 9 18.30 1.44 3.41
N VAL A 10 19.38 1.69 4.16
CA VAL A 10 19.34 2.52 5.37
C VAL A 10 19.47 3.98 4.96
N GLY A 11 18.50 4.82 5.33
CA GLY A 11 18.55 6.25 5.06
C GLY A 11 19.56 7.00 5.95
N GLU A 12 19.80 8.27 5.64
CA GLU A 12 20.59 9.17 6.50
C GLU A 12 19.95 9.38 7.88
N ASP A 13 18.64 9.12 7.99
CA ASP A 13 17.86 9.09 9.22
C ASP A 13 18.02 7.79 10.03
N GLY A 14 18.84 6.85 9.56
CA GLY A 14 19.05 5.54 10.19
C GLY A 14 17.91 4.54 9.98
N LEU A 15 16.88 4.88 9.20
CA LEU A 15 15.71 4.03 9.00
C LEU A 15 15.89 3.13 7.76
N ALA A 16 15.75 1.81 7.96
CA ALA A 16 15.82 0.82 6.90
C ALA A 16 14.50 0.72 6.12
N ARG A 17 14.58 0.80 4.79
CA ARG A 17 13.44 0.78 3.86
C ARG A 17 13.75 -0.11 2.65
N PRO A 18 12.76 -0.68 1.96
CA PRO A 18 13.02 -1.39 0.71
C PRO A 18 13.53 -0.40 -0.35
N ALA A 19 14.26 -0.94 -1.34
CA ALA A 19 14.84 -0.12 -2.41
C ALA A 19 13.79 0.76 -3.10
N TRP A 20 12.59 0.25 -3.38
CA TRP A 20 11.55 1.01 -4.06
C TRP A 20 11.09 2.25 -3.28
N ALA A 21 11.05 2.19 -1.94
CA ALA A 21 10.68 3.31 -1.08
C ALA A 21 11.83 4.32 -0.89
N SER A 22 13.05 3.95 -1.26
CA SER A 22 14.26 4.75 -1.02
C SER A 22 14.66 5.63 -2.20
N THR A 23 13.99 5.49 -3.35
CA THR A 23 14.35 6.16 -4.61
C THR A 23 13.81 7.59 -4.77
N ASP A 24 12.69 7.91 -4.13
CA ASP A 24 11.98 9.19 -4.31
C ASP A 24 11.40 9.65 -2.96
N PRO A 25 11.54 10.93 -2.57
CA PRO A 25 10.97 11.45 -1.32
C PRO A 25 9.45 11.19 -1.16
N LEU A 26 8.68 11.22 -2.25
CA LEU A 26 7.25 10.93 -2.25
C LEU A 26 6.96 9.46 -1.93
N LEU A 27 7.74 8.54 -2.50
CA LEU A 27 7.60 7.11 -2.19
C LEU A 27 8.04 6.79 -0.76
N ARG A 28 9.07 7.48 -0.28
CA ARG A 28 9.55 7.37 1.10
C ARG A 28 8.47 7.81 2.09
N ALA A 29 7.90 9.00 1.90
CA ALA A 29 6.83 9.50 2.75
C ALA A 29 5.60 8.58 2.74
N TYR A 30 5.22 8.07 1.56
CA TYR A 30 4.14 7.09 1.45
C TYR A 30 4.44 5.80 2.23
N TYR A 31 5.66 5.27 2.14
CA TYR A 31 6.05 4.08 2.89
C TYR A 31 6.05 4.30 4.41
N ASP A 32 6.57 5.44 4.85
CA ASP A 32 6.77 5.73 6.26
C ASP A 32 5.47 6.06 7.00
N HIS A 33 4.47 6.59 6.29
CA HIS A 33 3.27 7.16 6.91
C HIS A 33 1.95 6.56 6.45
N GLU A 34 1.90 5.90 5.28
CA GLU A 34 0.63 5.42 4.71
C GLU A 34 0.63 3.92 4.44
N TRP A 35 1.67 3.38 3.80
CA TRP A 35 1.68 1.99 3.35
C TRP A 35 1.70 1.02 4.54
N GLY A 36 0.81 0.04 4.51
CA GLY A 36 0.64 -0.93 5.59
C GLY A 36 -0.06 -0.40 6.84
N VAL A 37 -0.54 0.85 6.83
CA VAL A 37 -1.36 1.40 7.91
C VAL A 37 -2.83 1.05 7.68
N PRO A 38 -3.55 0.53 8.69
CA PRO A 38 -4.97 0.22 8.57
C PRO A 38 -5.82 1.39 8.10
N VAL A 39 -6.70 1.09 7.15
CA VAL A 39 -7.71 2.01 6.63
C VAL A 39 -9.07 1.50 7.04
N ALA A 40 -9.75 2.26 7.90
CA ALA A 40 -11.00 1.84 8.53
C ALA A 40 -12.22 2.63 8.06
N ASP A 41 -12.06 3.62 7.18
CA ASP A 41 -13.16 4.40 6.62
C ASP A 41 -13.51 3.96 5.18
N GLU A 42 -14.81 3.99 4.86
CA GLU A 42 -15.34 3.49 3.57
C GLU A 42 -14.76 4.26 2.38
N GLN A 43 -14.74 5.59 2.47
CA GLN A 43 -14.27 6.48 1.41
C GLN A 43 -12.78 6.25 1.13
N GLY A 44 -11.96 6.18 2.17
CA GLY A 44 -10.53 5.92 2.08
C GLY A 44 -10.22 4.54 1.51
N LEU A 45 -11.01 3.52 1.84
CA LEU A 45 -10.83 2.18 1.29
C LEU A 45 -11.27 2.09 -0.18
N TYR A 46 -12.40 2.73 -0.52
CA TYR A 46 -12.88 2.85 -1.90
C TYR A 46 -11.88 3.61 -2.79
N GLU A 47 -11.30 4.72 -2.30
CA GLU A 47 -10.22 5.45 -2.99
C GLU A 47 -9.08 4.49 -3.35
N ARG A 48 -8.60 3.73 -2.36
CA ARG A 48 -7.44 2.84 -2.52
C ARG A 48 -7.73 1.71 -3.50
N ILE A 49 -8.90 1.08 -3.43
CA ILE A 49 -9.34 0.08 -4.43
C ILE A 49 -9.27 0.64 -5.85
N CYS A 50 -9.78 1.86 -6.06
CA CYS A 50 -9.79 2.48 -7.37
C CYS A 50 -8.38 2.84 -7.86
N LEU A 51 -7.53 3.40 -6.98
CA LEU A 51 -6.15 3.76 -7.33
C LEU A 51 -5.30 2.52 -7.68
N GLU A 52 -5.47 1.41 -6.97
CA GLU A 52 -4.84 0.13 -7.32
C GLU A 52 -5.32 -0.37 -8.70
N GLY A 53 -6.62 -0.21 -9.01
CA GLY A 53 -7.16 -0.48 -10.35
C GLY A 53 -6.53 0.41 -11.44
N PHE A 54 -6.24 1.67 -11.13
CA PHE A 54 -5.56 2.58 -12.06
C PHE A 54 -4.08 2.23 -12.27
N GLN A 55 -3.43 1.59 -11.30
CA GLN A 55 -2.01 1.25 -11.36
C GLN A 55 -1.66 0.22 -12.44
N ALA A 56 -2.60 -0.62 -12.89
CA ALA A 56 -2.32 -1.66 -13.90
C ALA A 56 -1.60 -1.10 -15.15
N GLY A 57 -0.36 -1.54 -15.37
CA GLY A 57 0.52 -1.10 -16.48
C GLY A 57 1.36 0.14 -16.20
N LEU A 58 1.37 0.66 -14.97
CA LEU A 58 2.07 1.88 -14.55
C LEU A 58 2.86 1.64 -13.25
N SER A 59 3.80 2.53 -12.95
CA SER A 59 4.46 2.54 -11.64
C SER A 59 3.55 3.16 -10.57
N TRP A 60 3.64 2.68 -9.33
CA TRP A 60 2.88 3.27 -8.22
C TRP A 60 3.23 4.75 -8.00
N ALA A 61 4.50 5.14 -8.20
CA ALA A 61 4.92 6.54 -8.17
C ALA A 61 4.11 7.44 -9.13
N THR A 62 3.72 6.91 -10.30
CA THR A 62 2.87 7.63 -11.26
C THR A 62 1.48 7.89 -10.68
N ILE A 63 0.90 6.88 -10.01
CA ILE A 63 -0.41 7.00 -9.38
C ILE A 63 -0.35 7.96 -8.19
N LEU A 64 0.66 7.84 -7.34
CA LEU A 64 0.83 8.66 -6.15
C LEU A 64 1.00 10.15 -6.49
N ARG A 65 1.80 10.48 -7.52
CA ARG A 65 1.92 11.87 -8.01
C ARG A 65 0.61 12.43 -8.55
N LYS A 66 -0.23 11.58 -9.16
CA LYS A 66 -1.53 11.98 -9.71
C LYS A 66 -2.67 11.92 -8.69
N ARG A 67 -2.44 11.40 -7.48
CA ARG A 67 -3.48 11.21 -6.46
C ARG A 67 -4.27 12.49 -6.13
N PRO A 68 -3.65 13.68 -5.97
CA PRO A 68 -4.40 14.92 -5.76
C PRO A 68 -5.34 15.25 -6.93
N ALA A 69 -4.90 15.04 -8.17
CA ALA A 69 -5.74 15.23 -9.36
C ALA A 69 -6.87 14.20 -9.43
N PHE A 70 -6.60 12.94 -9.08
CA PHE A 70 -7.64 11.91 -8.95
C PHE A 70 -8.70 12.30 -7.93
N ARG A 71 -8.31 12.77 -6.75
CA ARG A 71 -9.26 13.26 -5.74
C ARG A 71 -10.10 14.42 -6.27
N ALA A 72 -9.50 15.41 -6.93
CA ALA A 72 -10.27 16.49 -7.53
C ALA A 72 -11.26 15.99 -8.61
N ALA A 73 -10.79 15.11 -9.49
CA ALA A 73 -11.57 14.55 -10.59
C ALA A 73 -12.77 13.71 -10.13
N PHE A 74 -12.59 12.94 -9.05
CA PHE A 74 -13.56 12.02 -8.48
C PHE A 74 -14.17 12.53 -7.16
N ALA A 75 -14.32 13.85 -6.98
CA ALA A 75 -15.02 14.44 -5.83
C ALA A 75 -14.53 13.91 -4.46
N GLY A 76 -13.22 13.85 -4.27
CA GLY A 76 -12.57 13.30 -3.07
C GLY A 76 -12.74 11.79 -2.92
N PHE A 77 -13.19 11.09 -3.95
CA PHE A 77 -13.68 9.70 -3.90
C PHE A 77 -14.89 9.50 -2.98
N ASP A 78 -15.76 10.50 -2.80
CA ASP A 78 -17.08 10.27 -2.18
C ASP A 78 -17.89 9.28 -3.04
N PRO A 79 -18.19 8.07 -2.53
CA PRO A 79 -18.92 7.06 -3.30
C PRO A 79 -20.31 7.53 -3.74
N GLU A 80 -20.98 8.37 -2.96
CA GLU A 80 -22.30 8.89 -3.32
C GLU A 80 -22.20 9.87 -4.48
N ALA A 81 -21.23 10.78 -4.45
CA ALA A 81 -20.98 11.72 -5.54
C ALA A 81 -20.59 10.99 -6.83
N VAL A 82 -19.60 10.09 -6.74
CA VAL A 82 -19.03 9.41 -7.91
C VAL A 82 -20.02 8.42 -8.53
N ALA A 83 -20.88 7.76 -7.74
CA ALA A 83 -21.90 6.85 -8.26
C ALA A 83 -22.91 7.54 -9.18
N ARG A 84 -23.09 8.86 -9.05
CA ARG A 84 -24.00 9.68 -9.87
C ARG A 84 -23.36 10.24 -11.14
N TYR A 85 -22.06 10.06 -11.35
CA TYR A 85 -21.37 10.57 -12.53
C TYR A 85 -22.00 10.00 -13.82
N GLY A 86 -22.32 10.90 -14.75
CA GLY A 86 -22.96 10.57 -16.02
C GLY A 86 -22.04 10.70 -17.22
N THR A 87 -22.62 10.69 -18.42
CA THR A 87 -21.88 10.85 -19.69
C THR A 87 -21.04 12.13 -19.72
N ALA A 88 -21.58 13.25 -19.26
CA ALA A 88 -20.86 14.53 -19.22
C ALA A 88 -19.61 14.48 -18.32
N ASP A 89 -19.67 13.78 -17.18
CA ASP A 89 -18.52 13.58 -16.32
C ASP A 89 -17.47 12.69 -16.97
N ILE A 90 -17.89 11.61 -17.63
CA ILE A 90 -16.98 10.73 -18.36
C ILE A 90 -16.25 11.50 -19.46
N ASP A 91 -16.97 12.32 -20.23
CA ASP A 91 -16.42 13.13 -21.32
C ASP A 91 -15.48 14.22 -20.79
N ARG A 92 -15.77 14.81 -19.62
CA ARG A 92 -14.85 15.71 -18.93
C ARG A 92 -13.58 14.97 -18.47
N LEU A 93 -13.73 13.81 -17.83
CA LEU A 93 -12.62 13.04 -17.26
C LEU A 93 -11.69 12.45 -18.32
N ILE A 94 -12.21 12.06 -19.49
CA ILE A 94 -11.35 11.54 -20.57
C ILE A 94 -10.46 12.63 -21.17
N GLN A 95 -10.79 13.92 -20.98
CA GLN A 95 -9.95 15.05 -21.40
C GLN A 95 -8.98 15.53 -20.32
N ASP A 96 -9.14 15.10 -19.07
CA ASP A 96 -8.32 15.54 -17.95
C ASP A 96 -6.92 14.89 -17.98
N ALA A 97 -5.90 15.67 -18.33
CA ALA A 97 -4.50 15.24 -18.36
C ALA A 97 -3.89 15.05 -16.96
N GLY A 98 -4.54 15.56 -15.91
CA GLY A 98 -4.17 15.38 -14.51
C GLY A 98 -4.28 13.92 -14.06
N ILE A 99 -5.23 13.16 -14.61
CA ILE A 99 -5.43 11.74 -14.29
C ILE A 99 -4.88 10.80 -15.39
N ILE A 100 -5.20 9.51 -15.29
CA ILE A 100 -4.95 8.53 -16.34
C ILE A 100 -6.19 8.44 -17.23
N ARG A 101 -6.08 8.96 -18.46
CA ARG A 101 -7.15 9.04 -19.46
C ARG A 101 -7.47 7.67 -20.07
N ASN A 102 -8.04 6.79 -19.26
CA ASN A 102 -8.48 5.46 -19.67
C ASN A 102 -9.97 5.31 -19.38
N ARG A 103 -10.78 5.28 -20.44
CA ARG A 103 -12.24 5.22 -20.34
C ARG A 103 -12.76 4.04 -19.53
N ALA A 104 -12.15 2.85 -19.70
CA ALA A 104 -12.56 1.65 -18.98
C ALA A 104 -12.30 1.77 -17.47
N LYS A 105 -11.17 2.34 -17.05
CA LYS A 105 -10.84 2.58 -15.64
C LYS A 105 -11.69 3.69 -15.01
N ILE A 106 -12.02 4.74 -15.77
CA ILE A 106 -12.97 5.78 -15.33
C ILE A 106 -14.36 5.17 -15.07
N LEU A 107 -14.90 4.41 -16.03
CA LEU A 107 -16.17 3.72 -15.86
C LEU A 107 -16.16 2.73 -14.71
N ALA A 108 -15.05 2.00 -14.52
CA ALA A 108 -14.89 1.12 -13.39
C ALA A 108 -14.93 1.86 -12.05
N THR A 109 -14.35 3.06 -11.97
CA THR A 109 -14.39 3.87 -10.74
C THR A 109 -15.82 4.26 -10.36
N ILE A 110 -16.63 4.64 -11.36
CA ILE A 110 -18.07 4.93 -11.18
C ILE A 110 -18.84 3.68 -10.75
N LYS A 111 -18.62 2.55 -11.43
CA LYS A 111 -19.26 1.27 -11.09
C LYS A 111 -18.87 0.78 -9.69
N ASN A 112 -17.61 0.95 -9.31
CA ASN A 112 -17.10 0.60 -7.99
C ASN A 112 -17.74 1.47 -6.90
N ALA A 113 -18.05 2.73 -7.19
CA ALA A 113 -18.78 3.60 -6.26
C ALA A 113 -20.19 3.05 -6.00
N GLN A 114 -20.92 2.69 -7.07
CA GLN A 114 -22.25 2.08 -6.98
C GLN A 114 -22.21 0.78 -6.17
N ALA A 115 -21.25 -0.11 -6.48
CA ALA A 115 -21.05 -1.36 -5.74
C ALA A 115 -20.66 -1.15 -4.27
N THR A 116 -19.95 -0.06 -3.96
CA THR A 116 -19.63 0.34 -2.58
C THR A 116 -20.90 0.71 -1.82
N LEU A 117 -21.78 1.51 -2.42
CA LEU A 117 -23.08 1.86 -1.82
C LEU A 117 -23.96 0.63 -1.63
N ASP A 118 -24.02 -0.26 -2.61
CA ASP A 118 -24.80 -1.50 -2.54
C ASP A 118 -24.33 -2.42 -1.41
N LEU A 119 -23.05 -2.40 -1.06
CA LEU A 119 -22.50 -3.19 0.06
C LEU A 119 -22.96 -2.70 1.43
N ARG A 120 -23.44 -1.45 1.57
CA ARG A 120 -23.88 -0.89 2.85
C ARG A 120 -25.03 -1.70 3.48
N THR A 121 -25.86 -2.36 2.67
CA THR A 121 -26.93 -3.24 3.16
C THR A 121 -26.42 -4.52 3.81
N ASP A 122 -25.16 -4.91 3.54
CA ASP A 122 -24.51 -6.14 3.99
C ASP A 122 -23.30 -5.86 4.90
N GLY A 123 -23.32 -4.75 5.64
CA GLY A 123 -22.26 -4.37 6.59
C GLY A 123 -21.22 -3.39 6.02
N GLY A 124 -21.27 -3.07 4.74
CA GLY A 124 -20.41 -2.07 4.11
C GLY A 124 -19.07 -2.60 3.61
N LEU A 125 -18.36 -1.74 2.86
CA LEU A 125 -17.13 -2.11 2.17
C LEU A 125 -15.98 -2.48 3.12
N VAL A 126 -15.87 -1.77 4.24
CA VAL A 126 -14.77 -1.95 5.20
C VAL A 126 -14.82 -3.36 5.78
N ASP A 127 -15.92 -3.74 6.43
CA ASP A 127 -16.10 -5.06 7.01
C ASP A 127 -16.01 -6.16 5.95
N PHE A 128 -16.56 -5.92 4.76
CA PHE A 128 -16.46 -6.86 3.64
C PHE A 128 -15.01 -7.17 3.28
N VAL A 129 -14.15 -6.16 3.09
CA VAL A 129 -12.75 -6.35 2.70
C VAL A 129 -11.92 -6.90 3.86
N TRP A 130 -12.08 -6.37 5.08
CA TRP A 130 -11.37 -6.83 6.27
C TRP A 130 -11.72 -8.26 6.68
N GLY A 131 -12.91 -8.75 6.29
CA GLY A 131 -13.31 -10.15 6.45
C GLY A 131 -12.43 -11.15 5.69
N PHE A 132 -11.61 -10.70 4.73
CA PHE A 132 -10.63 -11.54 4.01
C PHE A 132 -9.24 -11.50 4.62
N ARG A 133 -9.05 -10.93 5.82
CA ARG A 133 -7.74 -10.95 6.49
C ARG A 133 -7.29 -12.41 6.71
N PRO A 134 -6.05 -12.77 6.33
CA PRO A 134 -5.53 -14.11 6.58
C PRO A 134 -5.36 -14.36 8.09
N ALA A 135 -5.16 -15.61 8.48
CA ALA A 135 -4.81 -15.94 9.87
C ALA A 135 -3.35 -15.59 10.22
N THR A 136 -2.46 -15.61 9.22
CA THR A 136 -1.04 -15.32 9.34
C THR A 136 -0.59 -14.38 8.23
N THR A 137 0.53 -13.69 8.43
CA THR A 137 1.09 -12.79 7.42
C THR A 137 2.50 -13.23 7.02
N PRO A 138 2.96 -12.93 5.79
CA PRO A 138 4.32 -13.25 5.36
C PRO A 138 5.41 -12.65 6.29
N MET A 139 6.54 -13.34 6.37
CA MET A 139 7.73 -12.89 7.10
C MET A 139 8.95 -12.78 6.18
N PRO A 140 8.90 -11.97 5.10
CA PRO A 140 9.95 -11.93 4.10
C PRO A 140 11.24 -11.31 4.65
N SER A 141 12.35 -12.03 4.55
CA SER A 141 13.68 -11.49 4.80
C SER A 141 14.20 -10.72 3.59
N THR A 142 13.80 -11.12 2.38
CA THR A 142 14.22 -10.50 1.12
C THR A 142 13.02 -10.14 0.23
N PRO A 143 13.14 -9.17 -0.69
CA PRO A 143 12.06 -8.81 -1.63
C PRO A 143 11.55 -9.98 -2.48
N ALA A 144 12.41 -10.96 -2.77
CA ALA A 144 12.07 -12.12 -3.59
C ALA A 144 11.09 -13.09 -2.88
N GLU A 145 10.99 -13.01 -1.55
CA GLU A 145 10.05 -13.80 -0.75
C GLU A 145 8.65 -13.18 -0.68
N ILE A 146 8.47 -11.95 -1.18
CA ILE A 146 7.16 -11.28 -1.17
C ILE A 146 6.29 -11.90 -2.28
N PRO A 147 5.16 -12.54 -1.93
CA PRO A 147 4.28 -13.11 -2.93
C PRO A 147 3.56 -12.01 -3.72
N THR A 148 3.12 -12.31 -4.93
CA THR A 148 2.34 -11.36 -5.76
C THR A 148 0.82 -11.55 -5.62
N GLN A 149 0.38 -12.63 -4.98
CA GLN A 149 -1.01 -13.01 -4.70
C GLN A 149 -1.06 -13.89 -3.44
N SER A 150 -2.22 -14.00 -2.81
CA SER A 150 -2.52 -14.99 -1.77
C SER A 150 -3.87 -15.67 -2.02
N PRO A 151 -4.18 -16.80 -1.35
CA PRO A 151 -5.52 -17.38 -1.39
C PRO A 151 -6.63 -16.37 -1.04
N GLU A 152 -6.36 -15.50 -0.08
CA GLU A 152 -7.27 -14.45 0.37
C GLU A 152 -7.43 -13.35 -0.67
N SER A 153 -6.36 -12.92 -1.35
CA SER A 153 -6.48 -11.90 -2.40
C SER A 153 -7.25 -12.42 -3.62
N VAL A 154 -7.10 -13.71 -3.94
CA VAL A 154 -7.91 -14.41 -4.96
C VAL A 154 -9.39 -14.45 -4.54
N ALA A 155 -9.67 -14.81 -3.29
CA ALA A 155 -11.02 -14.85 -2.74
C ALA A 155 -11.67 -13.46 -2.72
N LEU A 156 -10.96 -12.44 -2.23
CA LEU A 156 -11.40 -11.04 -2.20
C LEU A 156 -11.70 -10.53 -3.61
N SER A 157 -10.80 -10.75 -4.57
CA SER A 157 -11.01 -10.39 -5.98
C SER A 157 -12.29 -11.02 -6.54
N LYS A 158 -12.50 -12.33 -6.30
CA LYS A 158 -13.71 -13.02 -6.75
C LYS A 158 -14.98 -12.44 -6.10
N ALA A 159 -14.92 -12.17 -4.80
CA ALA A 159 -16.05 -11.68 -4.03
C ALA A 159 -16.42 -10.25 -4.46
N LEU A 160 -15.46 -9.34 -4.59
CA LEU A 160 -15.68 -7.97 -5.09
C LEU A 160 -16.26 -7.97 -6.52
N ARG A 161 -15.77 -8.82 -7.42
CA ARG A 161 -16.35 -8.95 -8.78
C ARG A 161 -17.81 -9.39 -8.74
N LYS A 162 -18.17 -10.31 -7.84
CA LYS A 162 -19.57 -10.73 -7.62
C LYS A 162 -20.44 -9.58 -7.12
N ARG A 163 -19.86 -8.65 -6.37
CA ARG A 163 -20.49 -7.39 -5.91
C ARG A 163 -20.53 -6.29 -6.97
N GLY A 164 -20.02 -6.54 -8.17
CA GLY A 164 -20.05 -5.58 -9.28
C GLY A 164 -18.77 -4.77 -9.48
N PHE A 165 -17.77 -4.90 -8.59
CA PHE A 165 -16.50 -4.19 -8.75
C PHE A 165 -15.75 -4.65 -10.02
N SER A 166 -14.96 -3.73 -10.58
CA SER A 166 -14.14 -3.92 -11.78
C SER A 166 -12.71 -3.43 -11.54
N PHE A 167 -11.75 -3.95 -12.31
CA PHE A 167 -10.31 -3.73 -12.11
C PHE A 167 -9.77 -4.19 -10.75
N VAL A 168 -10.43 -5.19 -10.15
CA VAL A 168 -10.07 -5.83 -8.89
C VAL A 168 -9.51 -7.23 -9.14
N GLY A 169 -8.29 -7.31 -9.71
CA GLY A 169 -7.60 -8.60 -9.94
C GLY A 169 -6.91 -9.13 -8.68
N PRO A 170 -6.60 -10.44 -8.59
CA PRO A 170 -5.97 -11.00 -7.38
C PRO A 170 -4.64 -10.35 -7.00
N THR A 171 -3.81 -9.97 -7.98
CA THR A 171 -2.57 -9.20 -7.72
C THR A 171 -2.87 -7.80 -7.24
N THR A 172 -3.83 -7.10 -7.87
CA THR A 172 -4.28 -5.77 -7.44
C THR A 172 -4.85 -5.79 -6.01
N MET A 173 -5.58 -6.84 -5.66
CA MET A 173 -6.14 -7.01 -4.32
C MET A 173 -5.09 -7.42 -3.30
N PHE A 174 -4.04 -8.14 -3.70
CA PHE A 174 -2.91 -8.39 -2.82
C PHE A 174 -2.18 -7.08 -2.51
N ALA A 175 -1.89 -6.27 -3.54
CA ALA A 175 -1.31 -4.94 -3.36
C ALA A 175 -2.17 -4.02 -2.46
N LEU A 176 -3.50 -4.04 -2.62
CA LEU A 176 -4.43 -3.35 -1.72
C LEU A 176 -4.28 -3.85 -0.28
N MET A 177 -4.28 -5.16 -0.07
CA MET A 177 -4.18 -5.77 1.26
C MET A 177 -2.87 -5.38 1.96
N GLU A 178 -1.77 -5.30 1.21
CA GLU A 178 -0.50 -4.77 1.69
C GLU A 178 -0.62 -3.28 2.02
N ALA A 179 -1.14 -2.47 1.10
CA ALA A 179 -1.24 -1.02 1.25
C ALA A 179 -2.08 -0.58 2.45
N VAL A 180 -3.13 -1.35 2.78
CA VAL A 180 -4.06 -1.04 3.89
C VAL A 180 -3.80 -1.88 5.14
N GLY A 181 -2.67 -2.59 5.23
CA GLY A 181 -2.23 -3.28 6.44
C GLY A 181 -2.97 -4.58 6.77
N ILE A 182 -3.84 -5.08 5.88
CA ILE A 182 -4.46 -6.40 6.02
C ILE A 182 -3.39 -7.49 5.96
N VAL A 183 -2.36 -7.29 5.14
CA VAL A 183 -1.17 -8.14 5.06
C VAL A 183 0.06 -7.27 5.33
N ASP A 184 0.99 -7.75 6.15
CA ASP A 184 2.27 -7.10 6.41
C ASP A 184 3.39 -7.81 5.64
N THR A 185 3.78 -7.23 4.51
CA THR A 185 4.93 -7.66 3.70
C THR A 185 6.14 -6.75 3.88
N HIS A 186 6.16 -5.89 4.90
CA HIS A 186 7.39 -5.22 5.28
C HIS A 186 8.48 -6.27 5.51
N LEU A 187 9.65 -6.06 4.90
CA LEU A 187 10.81 -6.90 5.14
C LEU A 187 11.11 -6.93 6.63
N LEU A 188 11.61 -8.05 7.14
CA LEU A 188 11.89 -8.21 8.58
C LEU A 188 12.86 -7.14 9.11
N ALA A 189 13.78 -6.65 8.27
CA ALA A 189 14.71 -5.57 8.62
C ALA A 189 14.13 -4.16 8.46
N SER A 190 12.91 -3.99 7.94
CA SER A 190 12.30 -2.69 7.77
C SER A 190 11.89 -2.07 9.11
N HIS A 191 12.12 -0.76 9.26
CA HIS A 191 11.67 -0.01 10.42
C HIS A 191 10.15 0.05 10.59
N ARG A 192 9.39 -0.31 9.53
CA ARG A 192 7.91 -0.30 9.52
C ARG A 192 7.30 -1.70 9.76
N ARG A 193 8.11 -2.73 10.00
CA ARG A 193 7.61 -4.08 10.29
C ARG A 193 6.72 -4.09 11.54
N GLY A 194 5.51 -4.62 11.41
CA GLY A 194 4.50 -4.64 12.49
C GLY A 194 3.84 -3.29 12.77
N SER A 195 4.11 -2.25 11.96
CA SER A 195 3.56 -0.90 12.17
C SER A 195 2.04 -0.79 12.03
N SER A 196 1.38 -1.82 11.47
CA SER A 196 -0.08 -1.88 11.38
C SER A 196 -0.77 -2.04 12.74
N GLY A 197 -0.06 -2.55 13.76
CA GLY A 197 -0.64 -2.92 15.05
C GLY A 197 -1.51 -4.19 15.01
N ILE A 198 -1.70 -4.78 13.83
CA ILE A 198 -2.47 -6.03 13.63
C ILE A 198 -1.54 -7.24 13.70
N TRP A 199 -0.35 -7.08 13.15
CA TRP A 199 0.66 -8.13 13.05
C TRP A 199 1.78 -7.86 14.04
N PRO A 200 2.20 -8.86 14.84
CA PRO A 200 3.28 -8.65 15.80
C PRO A 200 4.58 -8.33 15.06
N SER A 201 5.31 -7.34 15.57
CA SER A 201 6.72 -7.20 15.21
C SER A 201 7.47 -8.44 15.70
N PRO A 202 8.41 -9.00 14.90
CA PRO A 202 9.31 -10.02 15.41
C PRO A 202 10.00 -9.49 16.67
N PRO A 203 10.31 -10.34 17.66
CA PRO A 203 11.14 -9.91 18.78
C PRO A 203 12.44 -9.33 18.23
N SER A 204 12.79 -8.12 18.70
CA SER A 204 14.00 -7.42 18.27
C SER A 204 15.21 -8.30 18.57
N THR A 205 15.79 -8.90 17.53
CA THR A 205 17.14 -9.42 17.62
C THR A 205 18.04 -8.20 17.71
N HIS A 206 18.39 -7.79 18.94
CA HIS A 206 19.50 -6.90 19.16
C HIS A 206 20.73 -7.54 18.52
N HIS A 207 21.08 -7.12 17.31
CA HIS A 207 22.41 -7.34 16.79
C HIS A 207 23.28 -6.30 17.50
N PRO A 208 24.16 -6.69 18.45
CA PRO A 208 25.05 -5.73 19.06
C PRO A 208 25.93 -5.17 17.94
N LEU A 209 25.78 -3.88 17.65
CA LEU A 209 26.79 -3.15 16.90
C LEU A 209 28.08 -3.26 17.73
N SER A 210 29.04 -4.04 17.22
CA SER A 210 30.37 -4.15 17.80
C SER A 210 30.94 -2.76 18.09
N PRO A 211 31.38 -2.46 19.32
CA PRO A 211 32.10 -1.22 19.57
C PRO A 211 33.54 -1.40 19.10
N THR A 212 33.85 -0.93 17.89
CA THR A 212 35.23 -0.63 17.51
C THR A 212 35.60 0.75 18.06
N VAL A 213 36.16 0.79 19.27
CA VAL A 213 37.08 1.86 19.67
C VAL A 213 38.22 1.22 20.46
N GLY A 214 39.40 1.19 19.84
CA GLY A 214 40.63 0.76 20.50
C GLY A 214 40.96 1.67 21.68
N LYS A 215 41.10 1.07 22.87
CA LYS A 215 41.85 1.68 23.96
C LYS A 215 43.33 1.34 23.74
N VAL A 216 44.09 2.32 23.26
CA VAL A 216 45.54 2.33 23.44
C VAL A 216 45.80 2.51 24.93
N ILE A 217 46.42 1.49 25.54
CA ILE A 217 46.87 1.51 26.93
C ILE A 217 48.25 2.18 26.90
N HIS A 218 48.36 3.43 27.33
CA HIS A 218 49.65 4.02 27.68
C HIS A 218 49.88 3.79 29.18
N THR A 219 50.73 2.83 29.49
CA THR A 219 51.34 2.68 30.81
C THR A 219 52.42 3.76 30.95
N VAL A 220 52.26 4.66 31.91
CA VAL A 220 53.35 5.48 32.45
C VAL A 220 53.66 4.93 33.84
N GLU A 221 54.77 4.19 33.94
CA GLU A 221 55.38 3.84 35.22
C GLU A 221 56.20 5.04 35.71
N ASN A 222 55.90 5.49 36.93
CA ASN A 222 56.80 6.29 37.73
C ASN A 222 57.81 5.36 38.39
N LEU A 223 59.11 5.60 38.15
CA LEU A 223 60.21 5.62 39.12
C LEU A 223 61.49 6.12 38.43
#